data_AF-A0A7S4LJJ6-F1
#
_entry.id   AF-A0A7S4LJJ6-F1
#
_cell.length_a   1.000
_cell.length_b   1.000
_cell.length_c   1.000
_cell.angle_alpha   90.00
_cell.angle_beta   90.00
_cell.angle_gamma   90.00
#
_symmetry.space_group_name_H-M   'P 1'
#
loop_
_entity.id
_entity.type
_entity.pdbx_description
1 polymer ?
#
loop_
_entity_poly.entity_id
_entity_poly.type
_entity_poly.pdbx_seq_one_letter_code
_entity_poly.pdbx_strand_id
1 'polypeptide(L)'
;NMQAAYHYVSGIPLLEVGTCVNTAKAGEICLTGRVRDALGNTATVCPTSKEGVYLLQGITEACADLSRYEVSKRQEKRQDKRHKKKKNLMGRLFVPPAILRNFHNHNDLSQVAQRRWLEVLFVAKDSDVSVADWFEEVRCIMDQHNCPVVQ
;
A
#
# COMPACT_ATOMS: atom_id res chain seq x y z
N ASN A 1 -18.75 -9.52 -11.26
CA ASN A 1 -17.31 -9.83 -11.45
C ASN A 1 -16.48 -8.71 -10.87
N MET A 2 -16.29 -8.75 -9.55
CA MET A 2 -15.40 -7.88 -8.81
C MET A 2 -13.93 -8.29 -8.94
N GLN A 3 -13.05 -7.53 -8.29
CA GLN A 3 -11.65 -7.87 -8.09
C GLN A 3 -11.52 -9.25 -7.42
N ALA A 4 -10.67 -10.11 -7.98
CA ALA A 4 -10.59 -11.53 -7.61
C ALA A 4 -9.52 -11.83 -6.54
N ALA A 5 -8.62 -10.89 -6.27
CA ALA A 5 -7.58 -11.05 -5.26
C ALA A 5 -7.37 -9.75 -4.47
N TYR A 6 -7.04 -9.90 -3.20
CA TYR A 6 -6.66 -8.81 -2.30
C TYR A 6 -5.31 -9.12 -1.66
N HIS A 7 -4.55 -8.09 -1.35
CA HIS A 7 -3.27 -8.15 -0.66
C HIS A 7 -3.41 -7.49 0.70
N TYR A 8 -3.20 -8.26 1.76
CA TYR A 8 -3.19 -7.77 3.13
C TYR A 8 -1.80 -7.92 3.72
N VAL A 9 -1.30 -6.85 4.35
CA VAL A 9 -0.10 -6.91 5.18
C VAL A 9 -0.54 -6.58 6.60
N SER A 10 -0.04 -7.34 7.56
CA SER A 10 -0.29 -7.12 8.98
C SER A 10 0.94 -7.39 9.80
N GLY A 11 0.86 -6.98 11.06
CA GLY A 11 1.91 -7.16 12.04
C GLY A 11 2.18 -5.88 12.80
N ILE A 12 2.91 -6.04 13.90
CA ILE A 12 3.24 -4.93 14.81
C ILE A 12 3.89 -3.74 14.06
N PRO A 13 4.79 -3.93 13.06
CA PRO A 13 5.37 -2.79 12.34
C PRO A 13 4.33 -1.88 11.68
N LEU A 14 3.26 -2.42 11.11
CA LEU A 14 2.19 -1.61 10.48
C LEU A 14 1.34 -0.88 11.50
N LEU A 15 1.10 -1.49 12.67
CA LEU A 15 0.38 -0.84 13.77
C LEU A 15 1.15 0.37 14.29
N GLU A 16 2.48 0.27 14.40
CA GLU A 16 3.35 1.36 14.86
C GLU A 16 3.41 2.53 13.85
N VAL A 17 3.26 2.26 12.54
CA VAL A 17 3.25 3.28 11.50
C VAL A 17 2.06 4.23 11.66
N GLY A 18 0.88 3.74 12.05
CA GLY A 18 -0.29 4.59 12.28
C GLY A 18 -0.02 5.68 13.32
N THR A 19 0.68 5.33 14.40
CA THR A 19 1.07 6.30 15.44
C THR A 19 2.06 7.34 14.90
N CYS A 20 3.01 6.94 14.05
CA CYS A 20 3.94 7.85 13.39
C CYS A 20 3.21 8.83 12.47
N VAL A 21 2.28 8.34 11.65
CA VAL A 21 1.48 9.17 10.72
C VAL A 21 0.64 10.19 11.47
N ASN A 22 0.01 9.79 12.58
CA ASN A 22 -0.79 10.70 13.40
C ASN A 22 0.05 11.74 14.17
N THR A 23 1.34 11.48 14.37
CA THR A 23 2.24 12.38 15.11
C THR A 23 2.97 13.35 14.19
N ALA A 24 3.30 12.92 12.97
CA ALA A 24 4.05 13.71 12.01
C ALA A 24 3.26 14.93 11.52
N LYS A 25 3.94 16.08 11.38
CA LYS A 25 3.40 17.24 10.67
C LYS A 25 3.80 17.24 9.20
N ALA A 26 3.20 18.13 8.43
CA ALA A 26 3.57 18.31 7.02
C ALA A 26 5.06 18.65 6.90
N GLY A 27 5.78 17.87 6.08
CA GLY A 27 7.23 18.03 5.87
C GLY A 27 8.12 17.30 6.87
N GLU A 28 7.55 16.64 7.88
CA GLU A 28 8.28 15.87 8.88
C GLU A 28 8.33 14.37 8.53
N ILE A 29 9.40 13.68 8.96
CA ILE A 29 9.56 12.23 8.82
C ILE A 29 9.64 11.62 10.20
N CYS A 30 8.57 10.94 10.61
CA CYS A 30 8.56 10.17 11.86
C CYS A 30 8.98 8.72 11.64
N LEU A 31 9.66 8.16 12.64
CA LEU A 31 10.21 6.81 12.69
C LEU A 31 9.65 6.09 13.90
N THR A 32 9.37 4.79 13.74
CA THR A 32 9.12 3.91 14.88
C THR A 32 10.43 3.64 15.62
N GLY A 33 10.36 3.25 16.89
CA GLY A 33 11.54 2.85 17.66
C GLY A 33 12.37 1.76 16.97
N ARG A 34 11.73 0.78 16.32
CA ARG A 34 12.44 -0.27 15.57
C ARG A 34 13.20 0.27 14.37
N VAL A 35 12.63 1.23 13.64
CA VAL A 35 13.31 1.85 12.49
C VAL A 35 14.49 2.69 12.97
N ARG A 36 14.32 3.45 14.06
CA ARG A 36 15.43 4.13 14.73
C ARG A 36 16.55 3.15 15.09
N ASP A 37 16.21 2.05 15.74
CA ASP A 37 17.20 1.06 16.20
C ASP A 37 17.93 0.41 15.02
N ALA A 38 17.21 0.13 13.93
CA ALA A 38 17.80 -0.41 12.70
C ALA A 38 18.72 0.60 12.00
N LEU A 39 18.42 1.89 12.05
CA LEU A 39 19.28 2.96 11.53
C LEU A 39 20.51 3.17 12.42
N GLY A 40 20.40 2.94 13.73
CA GLY A 40 21.48 3.16 14.69
C GLY A 40 22.08 4.56 14.58
N ASN A 41 23.41 4.64 14.46
CA ASN A 41 24.14 5.91 14.38
C ASN A 41 24.10 6.57 12.98
N THR A 42 23.40 5.98 12.01
CA THR A 42 23.31 6.55 10.66
C THR A 42 22.29 7.68 10.54
N ALA A 43 21.45 7.86 11.56
CA ALA A 43 20.43 8.90 11.59
C ALA A 43 20.54 9.75 12.86
N THR A 44 20.37 11.05 12.69
CA THR A 44 20.12 11.96 13.81
C THR A 44 18.61 12.03 14.01
N VAL A 45 18.15 11.62 15.18
CA VAL A 45 16.73 11.60 15.53
C VAL A 45 16.48 12.37 16.80
N CYS A 46 15.27 12.93 16.95
CA CYS A 46 14.80 13.54 18.19
C CYS A 46 13.52 12.86 18.67
N PRO A 47 13.33 12.70 19.99
CA PRO A 47 12.09 12.13 20.53
C PRO A 47 10.91 13.08 20.30
N THR A 48 9.72 12.51 20.09
CA THR A 48 8.46 13.26 20.01
C THR A 48 7.71 13.23 21.35
N SER A 49 6.54 13.87 21.41
CA SER A 49 5.63 13.77 22.56
C SER A 49 4.98 12.40 22.73
N LYS A 50 5.10 11.51 21.72
CA LYS A 50 4.57 10.15 21.75
C LYS A 50 5.70 9.16 22.00
N GLU A 51 5.50 8.29 22.99
CA GLU A 51 6.44 7.23 23.31
C GLU A 51 6.65 6.30 22.10
N GLY A 52 7.91 5.93 21.86
CA GLY A 52 8.26 5.05 20.74
C GLY A 52 8.25 5.69 19.35
N VAL A 53 7.97 7.00 19.24
CA VAL A 53 7.99 7.76 17.98
C VAL A 53 9.08 8.81 18.00
N TYR A 54 9.89 8.84 16.94
CA TYR A 54 11.04 9.71 16.78
C TYR A 54 10.93 10.52 15.49
N LEU A 55 11.38 11.77 15.50
CA LEU A 55 11.46 12.60 14.31
C LEU A 55 12.89 12.54 13.75
N LEU A 56 13.00 12.22 12.46
CA LEU A 56 14.26 12.21 11.73
C LEU A 56 14.69 13.65 11.42
N GLN A 57 15.88 14.02 11.86
CA GLN A 57 16.47 15.34 11.62
C GLN A 57 17.54 15.32 10.51
N GLY A 58 18.21 14.18 10.32
CA GLY A 58 19.25 14.05 9.31
C GLY A 58 19.72 12.61 9.16
N ILE A 59 20.31 12.31 8.00
CA ILE A 59 20.96 11.04 7.69
C ILE A 59 22.44 11.35 7.42
N THR A 60 23.35 10.60 8.04
CA THR A 60 24.79 10.76 7.80
C THR A 60 25.17 10.15 6.44
N GLU A 61 26.11 10.79 5.74
CA GLU A 61 26.52 10.40 4.38
C GLU A 61 27.10 8.98 4.28
N ALA A 62 27.45 8.34 5.41
CA ALA A 62 27.85 6.92 5.45
C ALA A 62 26.75 5.97 4.92
N CYS A 63 25.49 6.42 4.86
CA CYS A 63 24.37 5.70 4.26
C CYS A 63 24.25 5.87 2.73
N ALA A 64 24.99 6.81 2.12
CA ALA A 64 24.93 7.03 0.67
C ALA A 64 25.43 5.80 -0.13
N ASP A 65 26.22 4.91 0.48
CA ASP A 65 26.67 3.66 -0.15
C ASP A 65 25.57 2.59 -0.27
N LEU A 66 24.36 2.82 0.28
CA LEU A 66 23.17 2.02 -0.06
C LEU A 66 22.75 2.20 -1.53
N SER A 67 23.31 3.20 -2.25
CA SER A 67 23.19 3.28 -3.70
C SER A 67 23.88 2.12 -4.44
N ARG A 68 24.70 1.30 -3.76
CA ARG A 68 25.21 0.01 -4.29
C ARG A 68 24.17 -1.10 -4.29
N TYR A 69 22.94 -0.85 -3.82
CA TYR A 69 21.79 -1.65 -4.22
C TYR A 69 21.40 -1.33 -5.68
N GLU A 70 22.36 -1.47 -6.60
CA GLU A 70 22.19 -1.48 -8.07
C GLU A 70 21.40 -2.72 -8.54
N VAL A 71 20.44 -3.22 -7.75
CA VAL A 71 19.53 -4.29 -8.20
C VAL A 71 18.45 -3.73 -9.13
N SER A 72 18.16 -2.41 -9.07
CA SER A 72 16.98 -1.86 -9.76
C SER A 72 17.24 -1.31 -11.17
N LYS A 73 18.43 -0.78 -11.50
CA LYS A 73 18.65 -0.16 -12.83
C LYS A 73 19.04 -1.14 -13.95
N ARG A 74 19.55 -2.35 -13.62
CA ARG A 74 19.86 -3.40 -14.62
C ARG A 74 18.71 -4.38 -14.88
N GLN A 75 17.70 -4.44 -14.01
CA GLN A 75 16.56 -5.35 -14.19
C GLN A 75 15.44 -4.81 -15.08
N GLU A 76 15.28 -3.48 -15.21
CA GLU A 76 14.24 -2.87 -16.04
C GLU A 76 14.34 -3.26 -17.53
N LYS A 77 15.54 -3.50 -18.07
CA LYS A 77 15.72 -3.81 -19.50
C LYS A 77 15.71 -5.30 -19.87
N ARG A 78 15.91 -6.23 -18.91
CA ARG A 78 16.02 -7.68 -19.20
C ARG A 78 14.74 -8.49 -18.94
N GLN A 79 13.82 -8.01 -18.11
CA GLN A 79 12.57 -8.72 -17.81
C GLN A 79 11.42 -8.44 -18.81
N ASP A 80 11.64 -7.53 -19.75
CA ASP A 80 10.55 -6.90 -20.50
C ASP A 80 9.93 -7.74 -21.64
N LYS A 81 10.49 -8.93 -21.93
CA LYS A 81 9.96 -9.82 -22.99
C LYS A 81 9.31 -11.11 -22.48
N ARG A 82 9.73 -11.66 -21.33
CA ARG A 82 9.16 -12.89 -20.76
C ARG A 82 8.09 -12.65 -19.67
N HIS A 83 8.03 -11.46 -19.07
CA HIS A 83 7.08 -11.17 -17.98
C HIS A 83 5.77 -10.51 -18.43
N LYS A 84 5.65 -10.05 -19.69
CA LYS A 84 4.43 -9.39 -20.18
C LYS A 84 3.18 -10.29 -20.14
N LYS A 85 3.33 -11.60 -20.35
CA LYS A 85 2.18 -12.54 -20.31
C LYS A 85 1.73 -12.88 -18.89
N LYS A 86 2.66 -13.04 -17.93
CA LYS A 86 2.37 -13.42 -16.54
C LYS A 86 1.96 -12.21 -15.66
N LYS A 87 2.52 -11.02 -15.91
CA LYS A 87 2.11 -9.76 -15.25
C LYS A 87 0.67 -9.37 -15.61
N ASN A 88 0.23 -9.66 -16.84
CA ASN A 88 -1.14 -9.40 -17.27
C ASN A 88 -2.17 -10.25 -16.51
N LEU A 89 -1.81 -11.45 -16.03
CA LEU A 89 -2.74 -12.29 -15.29
C LEU A 89 -2.90 -11.79 -13.85
N MET A 90 -1.80 -11.55 -13.13
CA MET A 90 -1.85 -11.09 -11.73
C MET A 90 -2.42 -9.67 -11.61
N GLY A 91 -2.04 -8.75 -12.49
CA GLY A 91 -2.58 -7.38 -12.48
C GLY A 91 -4.10 -7.33 -12.71
N ARG A 92 -4.66 -8.30 -13.43
CA ARG A 92 -6.12 -8.39 -13.65
C ARG A 92 -6.88 -8.89 -12.43
N LEU A 93 -6.22 -9.59 -11.50
CA LEU A 93 -6.86 -10.10 -10.28
C LEU A 93 -7.01 -9.01 -9.21
N PHE A 94 -6.12 -8.02 -9.19
CA PHE A 94 -6.10 -6.93 -8.20
C PHE A 94 -6.77 -5.63 -8.68
N VAL A 95 -7.26 -5.58 -9.92
CA VAL A 95 -7.89 -4.38 -10.47
C VAL A 95 -9.36 -4.67 -10.79
N PRO A 96 -10.32 -3.85 -10.32
CA PRO A 96 -11.72 -3.98 -10.69
C PRO A 96 -11.92 -4.07 -12.21
N PRO A 97 -12.73 -5.02 -12.73
CA PRO A 97 -12.91 -5.18 -14.18
C PRO A 97 -13.48 -3.96 -14.91
N ALA A 98 -14.21 -3.09 -14.22
CA ALA A 98 -14.67 -1.82 -14.79
C ALA A 98 -13.49 -0.89 -15.16
N ILE A 99 -12.46 -0.84 -14.30
CA ILE A 99 -11.26 -0.04 -14.54
C ILE A 99 -10.46 -0.64 -15.71
N LEU A 100 -10.28 -1.97 -15.73
CA LEU A 100 -9.58 -2.67 -16.82
C LEU A 100 -10.23 -2.46 -18.19
N ARG A 101 -11.57 -2.46 -18.25
CA ARG A 101 -12.30 -2.20 -19.50
C ARG A 101 -12.05 -0.79 -20.04
N ASN A 102 -12.01 0.21 -19.16
CA ASN A 102 -11.75 1.59 -19.57
C ASN A 102 -10.33 1.77 -20.14
N PHE A 103 -9.33 1.13 -19.51
CA PHE A 103 -7.96 1.16 -20.00
C PHE A 103 -7.77 0.38 -21.31
N HIS A 104 -8.45 -0.75 -21.51
CA HIS A 104 -8.34 -1.54 -22.73
C HIS A 104 -9.05 -0.93 -23.93
N ASN A 105 -10.15 -0.20 -23.72
CA ASN A 105 -10.98 0.33 -24.80
C ASN A 105 -10.57 1.73 -25.27
N HIS A 106 -9.47 2.30 -24.76
CA HIS A 106 -9.09 3.72 -24.95
C HIS A 106 -10.26 4.67 -24.65
N ASN A 107 -11.15 4.28 -23.74
CA ASN A 107 -12.23 5.15 -23.29
C ASN A 107 -11.62 6.37 -22.62
N ASP A 108 -12.27 7.52 -22.79
CA ASP A 108 -11.86 8.77 -22.18
C ASP A 108 -11.63 8.56 -20.67
N LEU A 109 -10.39 8.80 -20.22
CA LEU A 109 -9.96 8.61 -18.83
C LEU A 109 -10.77 9.50 -17.87
N SER A 110 -11.45 10.53 -18.40
CA SER A 110 -12.45 11.32 -17.69
C SER A 110 -13.59 10.48 -17.09
N GLN A 111 -13.84 9.27 -17.60
CA GLN A 111 -14.84 8.35 -17.07
C GLN A 111 -14.50 7.80 -15.68
N VAL A 112 -13.21 7.76 -15.33
CA VAL A 112 -12.71 7.29 -14.02
C VAL A 112 -12.63 8.44 -13.02
N ALA A 113 -12.24 9.64 -13.47
CA ALA A 113 -12.12 10.83 -12.61
C ALA A 113 -13.42 11.65 -12.65
N GLN A 114 -14.41 11.25 -11.84
CA GLN A 114 -15.70 11.94 -11.76
C GLN A 114 -16.15 12.21 -10.33
N ARG A 115 -16.86 13.33 -10.13
CA ARG A 115 -17.63 13.61 -8.91
C ARG A 115 -19.01 12.99 -9.04
N ARG A 116 -19.38 12.08 -8.15
CA ARG A 116 -20.67 11.36 -8.17
C ARG A 116 -21.21 11.21 -6.75
N TRP A 117 -22.52 11.00 -6.64
CA TRP A 117 -23.15 10.57 -5.39
C TRP A 117 -22.89 9.08 -5.18
N LEU A 118 -22.40 8.74 -3.99
CA LEU A 118 -22.06 7.38 -3.61
C LEU A 118 -22.58 7.12 -2.20
N GLU A 119 -23.09 5.92 -1.96
CA GLU A 119 -23.27 5.40 -0.61
C GLU A 119 -22.02 4.61 -0.25
N VAL A 120 -21.42 4.93 0.90
CA VAL A 120 -20.16 4.32 1.34
C VAL A 120 -20.44 3.52 2.60
N LEU A 121 -20.14 2.22 2.54
CA LEU A 121 -20.21 1.32 3.68
C LEU A 121 -18.79 1.04 4.18
N PHE A 122 -18.51 1.44 5.42
CA PHE A 122 -17.27 1.07 6.10
C PHE A 122 -17.50 -0.22 6.89
N VAL A 123 -16.79 -1.29 6.52
CA VAL A 123 -16.86 -2.59 7.21
C VAL A 123 -15.54 -2.81 7.93
N ALA A 124 -15.59 -2.87 9.26
CA ALA A 124 -14.45 -3.21 10.09
C ALA A 124 -14.54 -4.67 10.54
N LYS A 125 -13.40 -5.33 10.64
CA LYS A 125 -13.28 -6.68 11.21
C LYS A 125 -13.00 -6.58 12.70
N ASP A 126 -13.86 -7.17 13.52
CA ASP A 126 -13.79 -7.09 15.00
C ASP A 126 -13.48 -8.44 15.68
N SER A 127 -13.41 -9.54 14.93
CA SER A 127 -13.26 -10.90 15.45
C SER A 127 -11.90 -11.54 15.17
N ASP A 128 -11.57 -12.65 15.85
CA ASP A 128 -10.36 -13.48 15.60
C ASP A 128 -10.43 -14.30 14.30
N VAL A 129 -11.47 -14.12 13.48
CA VAL A 129 -11.64 -14.83 12.20
C VAL A 129 -10.45 -14.52 11.28
N SER A 130 -10.09 -15.46 10.39
CA SER A 130 -9.07 -15.20 9.37
C SER A 130 -9.47 -14.00 8.50
N VAL A 131 -8.51 -13.14 8.17
CA VAL A 131 -8.74 -12.00 7.26
C VAL A 131 -9.19 -12.47 5.88
N ALA A 132 -8.70 -13.64 5.44
CA ALA A 132 -9.11 -14.23 4.18
C ALA A 132 -10.60 -14.62 4.19
N ASP A 133 -11.05 -15.29 5.26
CA ASP A 133 -12.44 -15.76 5.38
C ASP A 133 -13.40 -14.58 5.53
N TRP A 134 -13.04 -13.60 6.37
CA TRP A 134 -13.81 -12.37 6.51
C TRP A 134 -13.92 -11.61 5.18
N PHE A 135 -12.82 -11.47 4.44
CA PHE A 135 -12.82 -10.78 3.16
C PHE A 135 -13.65 -11.54 2.12
N GLU A 136 -13.57 -12.86 2.10
CA GLU A 136 -14.35 -13.68 1.18
C GLU A 136 -15.85 -13.58 1.44
N GLU A 137 -16.27 -13.54 2.71
CA GLU A 137 -17.66 -13.31 3.09
C GLU A 137 -18.15 -11.93 2.64
N VAL A 138 -17.40 -10.87 2.98
CA VAL A 138 -17.71 -9.49 2.54
C VAL A 138 -17.79 -9.43 1.03
N ARG A 139 -16.81 -10.01 0.31
CA ARG A 139 -16.78 -10.03 -1.14
C ARG A 139 -18.01 -10.73 -1.72
N CYS A 140 -18.40 -11.88 -1.18
CA CYS A 140 -19.57 -12.62 -1.65
C CYS A 140 -20.86 -11.80 -1.53
N ILE A 141 -21.07 -11.11 -0.40
CA ILE A 141 -22.24 -10.24 -0.20
C ILE A 141 -22.18 -9.05 -1.16
N MET A 142 -21.03 -8.39 -1.28
CA MET A 142 -20.87 -7.23 -2.16
C MET A 142 -21.05 -7.59 -3.64
N ASP A 143 -20.56 -8.76 -4.08
CA ASP A 143 -20.72 -9.28 -5.44
C ASP A 143 -22.21 -9.48 -5.79
N GLN A 144 -23.05 -9.93 -4.84
CA GLN A 144 -24.50 -10.08 -5.06
C GLN A 144 -25.20 -8.75 -5.36
N HIS A 145 -24.69 -7.64 -4.81
CA HIS A 145 -25.24 -6.30 -4.99
C HIS A 145 -24.48 -5.46 -6.03
N ASN A 146 -23.50 -6.03 -6.73
CA ASN A 146 -22.61 -5.31 -7.65
C ASN A 146 -21.87 -4.11 -7.00
N CYS A 147 -21.60 -4.21 -5.70
CA CYS A 147 -20.92 -3.16 -4.94
C CYS A 147 -19.40 -3.37 -5.01
N PRO A 148 -18.61 -2.42 -5.56
CA PRO A 148 -17.16 -2.56 -5.56
C PRO A 148 -16.59 -2.38 -4.15
N VAL A 149 -15.66 -3.24 -3.77
CA VAL A 149 -14.82 -3.06 -2.58
C VAL A 149 -13.64 -2.18 -2.97
N VAL A 150 -13.47 -1.07 -2.25
CA VAL A 150 -12.43 -0.06 -2.45
C VAL A 150 -11.70 0.12 -1.12
N GLN A 151 -10.39 0.40 -1.17
CA GLN A 151 -9.48 0.49 -0.01
C GLN A 151 -8.76 1.82 0.03
#